data_AF-A0A1G0LIA4-F1
#
_entry.id   AF-A0A1G0LIA4-F1
#
_cell.length_a   1.000
_cell.length_b   1.000
_cell.length_c   1.000
_cell.angle_alpha   90.00
_cell.angle_beta   90.00
_cell.angle_gamma   90.00
#
_symmetry.space_group_name_H-M   'P 1'
#
loop_
_entity.id
_entity.type
_entity.pdbx_description
1 polymer ?
#
loop_
_entity_poly.entity_id
_entity_poly.type
_entity_poly.pdbx_seq_one_letter_code
_entity_poly.pdbx_strand_id
1 'polypeptide(L)'
;MNPVGAGYPRPVFDQPNKNQGGETPENLGGKTPMNQGGETPPLRTLGQIIGYFKYQSTKQINQMRKNPGYPVWQRNYYERVIRDERELDAARKYIVENPIKWDLDRENPTNVPRP
;
A
#
# COMPACT_ATOMS: atom_id res chain seq x y z
N MET A 1 1.14 -3.18 24.04
CA MET A 1 1.52 -2.58 22.75
C MET A 1 0.25 -2.34 21.93
N ASN A 2 -0.02 -1.10 21.53
CA ASN A 2 -1.22 -0.76 20.76
C ASN A 2 -1.00 -1.05 19.26
N PRO A 3 -1.89 -1.78 18.57
CA PRO A 3 -1.76 -2.04 17.15
C PRO A 3 -2.19 -0.80 16.36
N VAL A 4 -1.21 -0.01 15.92
CA VAL A 4 -1.40 1.12 15.01
C VAL A 4 -0.98 0.71 13.60
N GLY A 5 -1.91 0.78 12.64
CA GLY A 5 -1.52 0.76 11.22
C GLY A 5 -2.34 -0.08 10.25
N ALA A 6 -3.65 -0.27 10.46
CA ALA A 6 -4.59 -0.54 9.36
C ALA A 6 -5.43 0.73 9.11
N GLY A 7 -4.76 1.84 8.81
CA GLY A 7 -5.35 3.18 8.74
C GLY A 7 -5.55 3.73 7.32
N TYR A 8 -5.31 2.93 6.27
CA TYR A 8 -5.82 3.33 4.96
C TYR A 8 -7.29 2.92 4.91
N PRO A 9 -8.24 3.86 4.77
CA PRO A 9 -9.61 3.47 4.47
C PRO A 9 -9.56 2.57 3.25
N ARG A 10 -10.31 1.46 3.26
CA ARG A 10 -10.54 0.70 2.04
C ARG A 10 -11.02 1.72 1.00
N PRO A 11 -10.35 1.88 -0.14
CA PRO A 11 -11.07 2.41 -1.27
C PRO A 11 -12.23 1.43 -1.51
N VAL A 12 -13.46 1.95 -1.55
CA VAL A 12 -14.69 1.15 -1.57
C VAL A 12 -14.70 0.29 -2.83
N PHE A 13 -14.14 -0.90 -2.73
CA PHE A 13 -14.12 -1.94 -3.74
C PHE A 13 -14.48 -3.23 -2.99
N ASP A 14 -15.65 -3.76 -3.33
CA ASP A 14 -16.26 -5.00 -2.82
C ASP A 14 -16.92 -4.92 -1.43
N GLN A 15 -18.21 -4.59 -1.42
CA GLN A 15 -19.18 -5.23 -0.53
C GLN A 15 -20.22 -5.99 -1.37
N PRO A 16 -20.47 -7.29 -1.10
CA PRO A 16 -21.58 -8.01 -1.71
C PRO A 16 -22.91 -7.57 -1.08
N ASN A 17 -23.86 -7.22 -1.94
CA ASN A 17 -25.20 -6.75 -1.61
C ASN A 17 -26.01 -7.80 -0.81
N LYS A 18 -26.54 -7.40 0.36
CA LYS A 18 -27.68 -8.05 1.01
C LYS A 18 -28.70 -6.99 1.43
N ASN A 19 -29.75 -6.85 0.64
CA ASN A 19 -30.95 -6.09 0.98
C ASN A 19 -31.67 -6.69 2.19
N GLN A 20 -32.04 -5.85 3.17
CA GLN A 20 -33.28 -5.96 3.96
C GLN A 20 -33.59 -4.57 4.57
N GLY A 21 -34.84 -4.14 4.43
CA GLY A 21 -35.29 -2.75 4.55
C GLY A 21 -35.66 -2.29 5.96
N GLY A 22 -35.99 -0.99 6.04
CA GLY A 22 -36.49 -0.29 7.24
C GLY A 22 -36.40 1.23 7.10
N GLU A 23 -37.39 1.81 6.43
CA GLU A 23 -38.05 3.13 6.61
C GLU A 23 -37.25 4.40 7.05
N THR A 24 -37.43 5.47 6.26
CA THR A 24 -36.93 6.86 6.40
C THR A 24 -37.76 7.70 7.39
N PRO A 25 -37.30 8.88 7.88
CA PRO A 25 -37.53 10.12 7.12
C PRO A 25 -36.33 11.10 7.12
N GLU A 26 -35.97 11.66 5.96
CA GLU A 26 -36.14 13.08 5.62
C GLU A 26 -35.14 14.01 6.35
N ASN A 27 -34.37 14.92 5.77
CA ASN A 27 -34.40 15.66 4.52
C ASN A 27 -33.03 16.38 4.47
N LEU A 28 -32.38 16.49 3.30
CA LEU A 28 -31.68 17.70 2.84
C LEU A 28 -31.05 17.37 1.47
N GLY A 29 -31.61 18.01 0.45
CA GLY A 29 -31.36 17.73 -0.95
C GLY A 29 -29.89 17.82 -1.37
N GLY A 30 -29.38 16.69 -1.85
CA GLY A 30 -28.26 16.62 -2.76
C GLY A 30 -28.51 15.41 -3.63
N LYS A 31 -28.88 15.63 -4.90
CA LYS A 31 -29.07 14.56 -5.88
C LYS A 31 -27.77 13.77 -5.97
N THR A 32 -27.70 12.57 -5.39
CA THR A 32 -26.62 11.62 -5.66
C THR A 32 -26.84 11.10 -7.07
N PRO A 33 -25.96 11.40 -8.04
CA PRO A 33 -26.09 10.81 -9.36
C PRO A 33 -25.89 9.29 -9.23
N MET A 34 -26.94 8.61 -9.63
CA MET A 34 -27.08 7.20 -9.99
C MET A 34 -25.75 6.49 -10.30
N ASN A 35 -25.57 5.33 -9.68
CA ASN A 35 -24.55 4.32 -9.99
C ASN A 35 -24.38 4.13 -11.51
N GLN A 36 -23.42 4.82 -12.09
CA GLN A 36 -22.72 4.35 -13.27
C GLN A 36 -21.45 3.70 -12.72
N GLY A 37 -21.19 2.44 -13.07
CA GLY A 37 -19.93 1.77 -12.79
C GLY A 37 -18.81 2.57 -13.45
N GLY A 38 -18.32 3.57 -12.74
CA GLY A 38 -17.31 4.48 -13.22
C GLY A 38 -16.01 3.72 -13.35
N GLU A 39 -15.37 3.88 -14.51
CA GLU A 39 -13.97 3.50 -14.68
C GLU A 39 -13.19 3.99 -13.46
N THR A 40 -12.51 3.07 -12.77
CA THR A 40 -11.65 3.44 -11.65
C THR A 40 -10.71 4.54 -12.12
N PRO A 41 -10.73 5.74 -11.52
CA PRO A 41 -9.90 6.84 -11.97
C PRO A 41 -8.43 6.38 -12.02
N PRO A 42 -7.67 6.75 -13.06
CA PRO A 42 -6.28 6.34 -13.18
C PRO A 42 -5.51 6.79 -11.94
N LEU A 43 -4.54 5.98 -11.49
CA LEU A 43 -3.65 6.35 -10.38
C LEU A 43 -2.83 7.57 -10.83
N ARG A 44 -3.01 8.70 -10.13
CA ARG A 44 -2.47 10.00 -10.57
C ARG A 44 -1.18 10.40 -9.84
N THR A 45 -0.95 9.84 -8.66
CA THR A 45 0.23 10.16 -7.85
C THR A 45 1.10 8.94 -7.60
N LEU A 46 2.38 9.15 -7.35
CA LEU A 46 3.31 8.09 -6.96
C LEU A 46 2.80 7.33 -5.72
N GLY A 47 2.29 8.06 -4.72
CA GLY A 47 1.73 7.46 -3.51
C GLY A 47 0.53 6.54 -3.79
N GLN A 48 -0.33 6.88 -4.75
CA GLN A 48 -1.44 6.01 -5.16
C GLN A 48 -0.95 4.73 -5.85
N ILE A 49 0.07 4.84 -6.71
CA ILE A 49 0.69 3.69 -7.39
C ILE A 49 1.33 2.75 -6.37
N ILE A 50 2.15 3.28 -5.46
CA ILE A 50 2.81 2.50 -4.40
C ILE A 50 1.77 1.91 -3.44
N GLY A 51 0.72 2.66 -3.09
CA GLY A 51 -0.37 2.18 -2.25
C GLY A 51 -1.08 0.98 -2.87
N TYR A 52 -1.43 1.07 -4.16
CA TYR A 52 -2.06 -0.04 -4.89
C TYR A 52 -1.13 -1.26 -4.97
N PHE A 53 0.15 -1.05 -5.30
CA PHE A 53 1.14 -2.13 -5.33
C PHE A 53 1.28 -2.85 -3.98
N LYS A 54 1.44 -2.08 -2.89
CA LYS A 54 1.54 -2.63 -1.53
C LYS A 54 0.27 -3.40 -1.13
N TYR A 55 -0.91 -2.90 -1.53
CA TYR A 55 -2.17 -3.58 -1.28
C TYR A 55 -2.27 -4.92 -2.02
N GLN A 56 -2.06 -4.94 -3.34
CA GLN A 56 -2.20 -6.15 -4.15
C GLN A 56 -1.21 -7.23 -3.73
N SER A 57 0.06 -6.86 -3.50
CA SER A 57 1.09 -7.77 -3.01
C SER A 57 0.76 -8.33 -1.62
N THR A 58 0.29 -7.48 -0.68
CA THR A 58 -0.13 -7.94 0.66
C THR A 58 -1.28 -8.94 0.58
N LYS A 59 -2.28 -8.68 -0.28
CA LYS A 59 -3.42 -9.58 -0.48
C LYS A 59 -2.95 -10.95 -0.95
N GLN A 60 -2.10 -11.00 -1.98
CA GLN A 60 -1.56 -12.25 -2.52
C GLN A 60 -0.71 -13.00 -1.50
N ILE A 61 0.20 -12.31 -0.81
CA ILE A 61 1.06 -12.90 0.23
C ILE A 61 0.22 -13.48 1.37
N ASN A 62 -0.79 -12.77 1.84
CA ASN A 62 -1.65 -13.25 2.92
C ASN A 62 -2.47 -14.48 2.51
N GLN A 63 -2.93 -14.53 1.26
CA GLN A 63 -3.59 -15.72 0.70
C GLN A 63 -2.64 -16.93 0.69
N MET A 64 -1.39 -16.74 0.27
CA MET A 64 -0.37 -17.81 0.24
C MET A 64 -0.01 -18.28 1.66
N ARG A 65 0.12 -17.35 2.62
CA ARG A 65 0.55 -17.65 4.00
C ARG A 65 -0.53 -18.30 4.86
N LYS A 66 -1.81 -18.23 4.48
CA LYS A 66 -2.98 -18.62 5.31
C LYS A 66 -2.96 -18.04 6.73
N ASN A 67 -2.22 -16.95 6.95
CA ASN A 67 -2.01 -16.32 8.24
C ASN A 67 -2.14 -14.79 8.11
N PRO A 68 -3.38 -14.28 7.98
CA PRO A 68 -3.62 -12.85 7.88
C PRO A 68 -3.36 -12.18 9.23
N GLY A 69 -2.47 -11.18 9.26
CA GLY A 69 -2.22 -10.39 10.48
C GLY A 69 -0.80 -9.86 10.62
N TYR A 70 0.16 -10.49 9.93
CA TYR A 70 1.55 -10.01 9.95
C TYR A 70 1.78 -8.91 8.91
N PRO A 71 2.39 -7.78 9.31
CA PRO A 71 2.72 -6.72 8.36
C PRO A 71 3.72 -7.23 7.33
N VAL A 72 3.40 -7.04 6.05
CA VAL A 72 4.29 -7.37 4.93
C VAL A 72 5.26 -6.23 4.65
N TRP A 73 4.78 -4.99 4.73
CA TRP A 73 5.52 -3.80 4.35
C TRP A 73 5.92 -2.97 5.56
N GLN A 74 7.13 -2.40 5.51
CA GLN A 74 7.49 -1.28 6.37
C GLN A 74 6.64 -0.04 6.03
N ARG A 75 6.43 0.81 7.04
CA ARG A 75 5.72 2.08 6.90
C ARG A 75 6.51 3.02 5.96
N ASN A 76 5.77 3.80 5.16
CA ASN A 76 6.32 4.73 4.16
C ASN A 76 7.09 4.04 3.03
N TYR A 77 7.61 4.83 2.10
CA TYR A 77 8.47 4.38 1.02
C TYR A 77 9.48 5.49 0.71
N TYR A 78 10.63 5.13 0.15
CA TYR A 78 11.65 6.09 -0.27
C TYR A 78 11.33 6.58 -1.68
N GLU A 79 11.36 7.89 -1.88
CA GLU A 79 11.25 8.52 -3.18
C GLU A 79 12.36 9.54 -3.40
N ARG A 80 12.87 9.61 -4.63
CA ARG A 80 13.86 10.60 -5.05
C ARG A 80 13.79 10.81 -6.55
N VAL A 81 13.77 12.06 -6.99
CA VAL A 81 13.81 12.42 -8.41
C VAL A 81 15.27 12.39 -8.87
N ILE A 82 15.55 11.56 -9.87
CA ILE A 82 16.86 11.48 -10.53
C ILE A 82 16.97 12.61 -11.55
N ARG A 83 18.00 13.45 -11.43
CA ARG A 83 18.13 14.71 -12.19
C ARG A 83 19.23 14.68 -13.25
N ASP A 84 20.16 13.74 -13.15
CA ASP A 84 21.29 13.60 -14.08
C ASP A 84 21.74 12.14 -14.22
N GLU A 85 22.58 11.88 -15.23
CA GLU A 85 23.07 10.52 -15.55
C GLU A 85 23.95 9.95 -14.43
N ARG A 86 24.73 10.81 -13.76
CA ARG A 86 25.60 10.36 -12.66
C ARG A 86 24.78 9.81 -11.51
N GLU A 87 23.67 10.47 -11.17
CA GLU A 87 22.73 10.01 -10.15
C GLU A 87 22.01 8.73 -10.60
N LEU A 88 21.64 8.63 -11.87
CA LEU A 88 21.04 7.43 -12.44
C LEU A 88 21.97 6.21 -12.32
N ASP A 89 23.24 6.37 -12.68
CA ASP A 89 24.26 5.32 -12.59
C ASP A 89 24.52 4.92 -11.14
N ALA A 90 24.55 5.89 -10.22
CA ALA A 90 24.67 5.61 -8.79
C ALA A 90 23.48 4.78 -8.27
N ALA A 91 22.25 5.12 -8.67
CA ALA A 91 21.05 4.39 -8.27
C ALA A 91 21.03 2.96 -8.82
N ARG A 92 21.39 2.77 -10.10
CA ARG A 92 21.51 1.45 -10.73
C ARG A 92 22.56 0.59 -10.03
N LYS A 93 23.73 1.17 -9.78
CA LYS A 93 24.82 0.50 -9.05
C LYS A 93 24.35 0.08 -7.66
N TYR A 94 23.66 0.95 -6.93
CA TYR A 94 23.09 0.61 -5.63
C TYR A 94 22.15 -0.60 -5.70
N ILE A 95 21.21 -0.63 -6.65
CA ILE A 95 20.27 -1.75 -6.79
C ILE A 95 20.98 -3.09 -7.00
N VAL A 96 22.03 -3.10 -7.84
CA VAL A 96 22.81 -4.31 -8.14
C VAL A 96 23.68 -4.72 -6.95
N GLU A 97 24.29 -3.76 -6.26
CA GLU A 97 25.24 -4.02 -5.18
C GLU A 97 24.58 -4.28 -3.83
N ASN A 98 23.36 -3.79 -3.59
CA ASN A 98 22.70 -3.89 -2.29
C ASN A 98 22.54 -5.34 -1.79
N PRO A 99 22.11 -6.33 -2.62
CA PRO A 99 22.07 -7.72 -2.18
C PRO A 99 23.43 -8.27 -1.76
N ILE A 100 24.50 -7.88 -2.46
CA ILE A 100 25.88 -8.31 -2.19
C ILE A 100 26.39 -7.70 -0.87
N LYS A 101 25.95 -6.48 -0.57
CA LYS A 101 26.37 -5.72 0.60
C LYS A 101 25.48 -5.94 1.83
N TRP A 102 24.39 -6.70 1.71
CA TRP A 102 23.38 -6.85 2.75
C TRP A 102 23.94 -7.37 4.07
N ASP A 103 24.87 -8.33 4.02
CA ASP A 103 25.50 -8.90 5.22
C ASP A 103 26.38 -7.90 5.97
N LEU A 104 26.82 -6.84 5.31
CA LEU A 104 27.61 -5.76 5.89
C LEU A 104 26.75 -4.56 6.33
N ASP A 105 25.46 -4.58 6.01
CA ASP A 105 24.54 -3.49 6.30
C ASP A 105 24.22 -3.41 7.80
N ARG A 106 24.18 -2.19 8.35
CA ARG A 106 23.88 -1.95 9.76
C ARG A 106 22.41 -2.22 10.10
N GLU A 107 21.53 -2.04 9.13
CA GLU A 107 20.09 -2.29 9.26
C GLU A 107 19.74 -3.76 9.03
N ASN A 108 20.75 -4.61 8.74
CA ASN A 108 20.52 -6.05 8.66
C ASN A 108 20.19 -6.58 10.07
N PRO A 109 19.00 -7.19 10.29
CA PRO A 109 18.59 -7.70 11.59
C PRO A 109 19.54 -8.77 12.17
N THR A 110 20.38 -9.42 11.36
CA THR A 110 21.41 -10.34 11.86
C THR A 110 22.57 -9.63 12.54
N ASN A 111 22.80 -8.36 12.21
CA ASN A 111 23.92 -7.55 12.71
C ASN A 111 23.54 -6.71 13.94
N VAL A 112 22.25 -6.54 14.20
CA VAL A 112 21.76 -5.83 15.38
C VAL A 112 21.76 -6.79 16.58
N PRO A 113 22.53 -6.52 17.66
CA PRO A 113 22.48 -7.35 18.86
C PRO A 113 21.04 -7.36 19.40
N ARG A 114 20.51 -8.55 19.70
CA ARG A 114 19.20 -8.61 20.38
C ARG A 114 19.34 -7.92 21.76
N PRO A 115 18.44 -6.98 22.09
CA PRO A 115 18.40 -6.37 23.41
C PRO A 115 18.02 -7.37 24.50
#